data_AF-A0A9D3B621-F1
#
_entry.id   AF-A0A9D3B621-F1
#
_cell.length_a   1.000
_cell.length_b   1.000
_cell.length_c   1.000
_cell.angle_alpha   90.00
_cell.angle_beta   90.00
_cell.angle_gamma   90.00
#
_symmetry.space_group_name_H-M   'P 1'
#
loop_
_entity.id
_entity.type
_entity.pdbx_description
1 polymer ?
#
loop_
_entity_poly.entity_id
_entity_poly.type
_entity_poly.pdbx_seq_one_letter_code
_entity_poly.pdbx_strand_id
1 'polypeptide(L)' 'MDKVLIISGVSLLGLAASFFAAGALDPNLISAFQAGGVLWLVIGGITTGLGLKARKAKIAKLEAMR' A
#
# COMPACT_ATOMS: atom_id res chain seq x y z
N MET A 1 -14.61 -3.80 6.45
CA MET A 1 -13.22 -4.28 6.60
C MET A 1 -12.39 -4.00 5.36
N ASP A 2 -12.94 -4.20 4.15
CA ASP A 2 -12.32 -3.85 2.86
C ASP A 2 -11.86 -2.38 2.77
N LYS A 3 -12.68 -1.42 3.19
CA LYS A 3 -12.30 0.00 3.19
C LYS A 3 -11.09 0.30 4.07
N VAL A 4 -10.98 -0.37 5.23
CA VAL A 4 -9.87 -0.19 6.17
C VAL A 4 -8.57 -0.73 5.57
N LEU A 5 -8.62 -1.90 4.92
CA LEU A 5 -7.49 -2.48 4.18
C LEU A 5 -7.01 -1.58 3.03
N ILE A 6 -7.94 -0.97 2.29
CA ILE A 6 -7.58 -0.04 1.22
C ILE A 6 -6.92 1.21 1.79
N ILE A 7 -7.50 1.80 2.84
CA ILE A 7 -6.95 3.02 3.47
C ILE A 7 -5.57 2.74 4.06
N SER A 8 -5.42 1.64 4.83
CA SER A 8 -4.12 1.29 5.43
C SER A 8 -3.06 1.00 4.36
N GLY A 9 -3.44 0.28 3.29
CA GLY A 9 -2.55 0.02 2.16
C GLY A 9 -2.09 1.31 1.47
N VAL A 10 -3.00 2.26 1.23
CA VAL A 10 -2.65 3.57 0.64
C VAL A 10 -1.76 4.39 1.58
N SER A 11 -2.01 4.38 2.89
CA SER A 11 -1.13 5.03 3.87
C SER A 11 0.28 4.45 3.85
N LEU A 12 0.43 3.13 3.72
CA LEU A 12 1.72 2.46 3.60
C LEU A 12 2.45 2.82 2.30
N LEU A 13 1.72 2.98 1.19
CA LEU A 13 2.29 3.50 -0.06
C LEU A 13 2.75 4.96 0.08
N GLY A 14 2.03 5.78 0.85
CA GLY A 14 2.45 7.13 1.21
C GLY A 14 3.77 7.13 2.00
N LEU A 15 3.90 6.25 2.99
CA LEU A 15 5.14 6.05 3.74
C LEU A 15 6.31 5.65 2.83
N ALA A 16 6.07 4.74 1.88
CA ALA A 16 7.08 4.37 0.90
C ALA A 16 7.60 5.58 0.10
N ALA A 17 6.70 6.44 -0.38
CA ALA A 17 7.06 7.66 -1.09
C ALA A 17 7.89 8.62 -0.22
N SER A 18 7.54 8.77 1.06
CA SER A 18 8.31 9.59 2.01
C SER A 18 9.74 9.06 2.23
N PHE A 19 9.93 7.74 2.26
CA PHE A 19 11.25 7.13 2.37
C PHE A 19 12.11 7.43 1.13
N PHE A 20 11.56 7.31 -0.09
CA PHE A 20 12.30 7.66 -1.30
C PHE A 20 12.63 9.16 -1.37
N ALA A 21 11.71 10.03 -0.94
CA ALA A 21 11.97 11.47 -0.86
C ALA A 21 13.07 11.79 0.17
N ALA A 22 13.07 11.13 1.33
CA ALA A 22 14.13 11.29 2.34
C ALA A 22 15.50 10.81 1.85
N GLY A 23 15.54 9.69 1.11
CA GLY A 23 16.78 9.19 0.51
C GLY A 23 17.38 10.12 -0.55
N ALA A 24 16.58 10.97 -1.19
CA ALA A 24 17.07 12.00 -2.10
C ALA A 24 17.71 13.20 -1.36
N LEU A 25 17.36 13.41 -0.09
CA LEU A 25 17.89 14.50 0.74
C LEU A 25 19.16 14.10 1.51
N ASP A 26 19.33 12.81 1.80
CA ASP A 26 20.46 12.28 2.57
C ASP A 26 21.21 11.16 1.81
N PRO A 27 22.24 11.50 0.99
CA PRO A 27 22.96 10.54 0.15
C PRO A 27 23.68 9.46 0.94
N ASN A 28 24.10 9.74 2.18
CA ASN A 28 24.82 8.81 3.03
C ASN A 28 23.94 7.64 3.51
N LEU A 29 22.62 7.83 3.57
CA LEU A 29 21.65 6.81 4.01
C LEU A 29 20.76 6.31 2.87
N ILE A 30 21.08 6.65 1.62
CA ILE A 30 20.23 6.36 0.46
C ILE A 30 19.87 4.88 0.33
N SER A 31 20.79 3.97 0.66
CA SER A 31 20.54 2.52 0.60
C SER A 31 19.50 2.06 1.63
N ALA A 32 19.57 2.60 2.86
CA ALA A 32 18.61 2.32 3.92
C ALA A 32 17.21 2.89 3.58
N PHE A 33 17.16 4.10 3.02
CA PHE A 33 15.93 4.73 2.58
C PHE A 33 15.30 4.01 1.38
N GLN A 34 16.10 3.55 0.41
CA GLN A 34 15.60 2.75 -0.71
C GLN A 34 15.07 1.40 -0.24
N ALA A 35 15.80 0.70 0.64
CA ALA A 35 15.35 -0.58 1.19
C ALA A 35 14.03 -0.42 1.99
N GLY A 36 13.94 0.60 2.84
CA GLY A 36 12.72 0.93 3.58
C GLY A 36 11.58 1.34 2.66
N GLY A 37 11.84 2.15 1.64
CA GLY A 37 10.88 2.57 0.63
C GLY A 37 10.30 1.38 -0.13
N VAL A 38 11.15 0.48 -0.64
CA VAL A 38 10.72 -0.75 -1.32
C VAL A 38 9.90 -1.65 -0.39
N LEU A 39 10.32 -1.83 0.86
CA LEU A 39 9.59 -2.62 1.86
C LEU A 39 8.16 -2.08 2.05
N TRP A 40 8.02 -0.79 2.31
CA TRP A 40 6.72 -0.15 2.50
C TRP A 40 5.86 -0.18 1.24
N LEU A 41 6.49 -0.09 0.05
CA LEU A 41 5.79 -0.17 -1.24
C LEU A 41 5.19 -1.56 -1.45
N VAL A 42 5.96 -2.63 -1.17
CA VAL A 42 5.50 -4.01 -1.28
C VAL A 42 4.35 -4.29 -0.31
N ILE A 43 4.52 -3.96 0.97
CA ILE A 43 3.50 -4.20 1.99
C ILE A 43 2.23 -3.38 1.69
N GLY A 44 2.38 -2.11 1.34
CA GLY A 44 1.25 -1.24 0.99
C GLY A 44 0.51 -1.70 -0.27
N GLY A 45 1.24 -2.16 -1.28
CA GLY A 45 0.68 -2.73 -2.51
C GLY A 45 -0.13 -3.99 -2.25
N ILE A 46 0.42 -4.95 -1.50
CA ILE A 46 -0.29 -6.19 -1.13
C ILE A 46 -1.55 -5.87 -0.32
N THR A 47 -1.44 -5.00 0.68
CA THR A 47 -2.55 -4.63 1.57
C THR A 47 -3.68 -3.96 0.80
N THR A 48 -3.35 -3.01 -0.09
CA THR A 48 -4.32 -2.34 -0.96
C THR A 48 -4.97 -3.33 -1.93
N GLY A 49 -4.17 -4.22 -2.53
CA GLY A 49 -4.64 -5.24 -3.46
C GLY A 49 -5.62 -6.23 -2.82
N LEU A 50 -5.33 -6.68 -1.59
CA LEU A 50 -6.23 -7.52 -0.81
C LEU A 50 -7.54 -6.79 -0.49
N GLY A 51 -7.46 -5.52 -0.09
CA GLY A 51 -8.64 -4.68 0.16
C GLY A 51 -9.53 -4.50 -1.08
N LEU A 52 -8.92 -4.25 -2.24
CA LEU A 52 -9.61 -4.16 -3.52
C LEU A 52 -10.27 -5.49 -3.93
N LYS A 53 -9.55 -6.61 -3.78
CA LYS A 53 -10.08 -7.95 -4.08
C LYS A 53 -11.28 -8.28 -3.19
N ALA A 54 -11.19 -8.01 -1.89
CA ALA A 54 -12.29 -8.20 -0.94
C ALA A 54 -13.51 -7.35 -1.31
N ARG A 55 -13.29 -6.09 -1.71
CA ARG A 55 -14.38 -5.21 -2.16
C ARG A 55 -15.05 -5.74 -3.42
N LYS A 56 -14.29 -6.17 -4.43
CA LYS A 56 -14.83 -6.74 -5.67
C LYS A 56 -15.65 -8.00 -5.41
N ALA A 57 -15.13 -8.92 -4.60
CA ALA A 57 -15.85 -10.15 -4.23
C ALA A 57 -17.17 -9.86 -3.51
N LYS A 58 -17.19 -8.83 -2.65
CA LYS A 58 -18.41 -8.40 -1.95
C LYS A 58 -19.45 -7.84 -2.92
N ILE A 59 -19.04 -7.05 -3.91
CA ILE A 59 -19.94 -6.47 -4.93
C ILE A 59 -20.54 -7.58 -5.79
N ALA A 60 -19.71 -8.49 -6.31
CA ALA A 60 -20.18 -9.62 -7.14
C ALA A 60 -21.20 -10.51 -6.41
N LYS A 61 -20.98 -10.76 -5.10
CA LYS A 61 -21.94 -11.52 -4.28
C LYS A 61 -23.27 -10.79 -4.10
N LEU A 62 -23.25 -9.45 -4.01
CA LEU A 62 -24.45 -8.63 -3.90
C LEU A 62 -25.25 -8.59 -5.20
N GLU A 63 -24.57 -8.58 -6.35
CA GLU A 63 -25.21 -8.64 -7.67
C GLU A 63 -25.85 -9.99 -7.94
N ALA A 64 -25.23 -11.10 -7.50
CA ALA A 64 -25.79 -12.45 -7.66
C ALA A 64 -27.02 -12.75 -6.78
N MET A 65 -27.34 -11.88 -5.81
CA MET A 65 -28.54 -11.99 -4.95
C MET A 65 -29.70 -11.09 -5.40
N ARG A 66 -29.51 -10.30 -6.46
CA ARG A 66 -30.58 -9.54 -7.12
C ARG A 66 -31.17 -10.33 -8.27
#